data_AF-A0A3D4SVX0-F1
#
_entry.id   AF-A0A3D4SVX0-F1
#
_cell.length_a   1.000
_cell.length_b   1.000
_cell.length_c   1.000
_cell.angle_alpha   90.00
_cell.angle_beta   90.00
_cell.angle_gamma   90.00
#
_symmetry.space_group_name_H-M   'P 1'
#
loop_
_entity.id
_entity.type
_entity.pdbx_description
1 polymer ?
#
loop_
_entity_poly.entity_id
_entity_poly.type
_entity_poly.pdbx_seq_one_letter_code
_entity_poly.pdbx_strand_id
1 'polypeptide(L)' 'KTIIFISHDLNEAMKLGDRIAIMRNGRINQIGTATEILTHPADSYVEKFIAD' A
#
# COMPACT_ATOMS: atom_id res chain seq x y z
N LYS A 1 -10.74 -13.58 -12.83
CA LYS A 1 -10.88 -12.17 -13.28
C LYS A 1 -9.88 -11.35 -12.49
N THR A 2 -9.26 -10.34 -13.09
CA THR A 2 -8.29 -9.46 -12.42
C THR A 2 -8.91 -8.09 -12.23
N ILE A 3 -8.79 -7.53 -11.03
CA ILE A 3 -9.33 -6.21 -10.67
C ILE A 3 -8.17 -5.36 -10.17
N ILE A 4 -8.16 -4.08 -10.57
CA ILE A 4 -7.26 -3.07 -10.02
C ILE A 4 -8.15 -2.04 -9.35
N PHE A 5 -7.93 -1.84 -8.05
CA PHE A 5 -8.64 -0.85 -7.24
C PHE A 5 -7.66 0.24 -6.81
N ILE A 6 -8.08 1.50 -6.86
CA ILE A 6 -7.26 2.66 -6.52
C ILE A 6 -7.99 3.42 -5.41
N SER A 7 -7.31 3.61 -4.28
CA SER A 7 -7.77 4.43 -3.16
C SER A 7 -6.59 5.19 -2.54
N HIS A 8 -6.92 6.22 -1.77
CA HIS A 8 -5.97 6.93 -0.91
C HIS A 8 -6.03 6.44 0.53
N ASP A 9 -6.98 5.55 0.87
CA ASP A 9 -7.11 4.93 2.19
C ASP A 9 -6.46 3.54 2.19
N LEU A 10 -5.47 3.36 3.05
CA LEU A 10 -4.78 2.08 3.21
C LEU A 10 -5.71 0.99 3.75
N ASN A 11 -6.67 1.30 4.61
CA ASN A 11 -7.59 0.33 5.19
C ASN A 11 -8.52 -0.28 4.12
N GLU A 12 -8.95 0.51 3.14
CA GLU A 12 -9.72 -0.01 2.00
C GLU A 12 -8.85 -0.93 1.15
N ALA A 13 -7.61 -0.54 0.86
CA ALA A 13 -6.67 -1.35 0.09
C ALA A 13 -6.38 -2.69 0.78
N MET A 14 -6.23 -2.70 2.10
CA MET A 14 -6.00 -3.92 2.89
C MET A 14 -7.21 -4.85 2.96
N LYS A 15 -8.44 -4.30 2.94
CA LYS A 15 -9.67 -5.11 2.97
C LYS A 15 -9.96 -5.79 1.64
N LEU A 16 -9.61 -5.15 0.53
CA LEU A 16 -10.02 -5.57 -0.81
C LEU A 16 -8.90 -6.20 -1.63
N GLY A 17 -7.63 -5.86 -1.37
CA GLY A 17 -6.50 -6.23 -2.20
C GLY A 17 -5.70 -7.41 -1.66
N ASP A 18 -5.38 -8.37 -2.53
CA ASP A 18 -4.40 -9.43 -2.24
C ASP A 18 -2.96 -8.86 -2.17
N ARG A 19 -2.70 -7.83 -2.97
CA ARG A 19 -1.43 -7.08 -3.02
C ARG A 19 -1.72 -5.59 -3.11
N ILE A 20 -0.88 -4.80 -2.45
CA ILE A 20 -1.00 -3.35 -2.34
C ILE A 20 0.24 -2.73 -2.95
N ALA A 21 0.06 -1.74 -3.82
CA ALA A 21 1.12 -0.90 -4.35
C ALA A 21 0.95 0.52 -3.79
N ILE A 22 1.93 0.99 -3.01
CA ILE A 22 1.98 2.36 -2.51
C ILE A 22 2.80 3.20 -3.48
N MET A 23 2.24 4.34 -3.87
CA MET A 23 2.80 5.21 -4.90
C MET A 23 2.89 6.65 -4.44
N ARG A 24 3.97 7.34 -4.82
CA ARG A 24 4.15 8.78 -4.64
C ARG A 24 4.87 9.38 -5.84
N ASN A 25 4.42 10.56 -6.28
CA ASN A 25 5.06 11.32 -7.37
C ASN A 25 5.30 10.48 -8.64
N GLY A 26 4.32 9.64 -9.01
CA GLY A 26 4.40 8.77 -10.18
C GLY A 26 5.37 7.58 -10.04
N ARG A 27 5.91 7.32 -8.85
CA ARG A 27 6.78 6.18 -8.56
C ARG A 27 6.11 5.24 -7.56
N ILE A 28 6.39 3.96 -7.70
CA ILE A 28 6.01 2.95 -6.72
C ILE A 28 7.08 2.95 -5.63
N ASN A 29 6.67 3.20 -4.39
CA ASN A 29 7.54 3.18 -3.22
C ASN A 29 7.61 1.78 -2.61
N GLN A 30 6.50 1.04 -2.61
CA GLN A 30 6.46 -0.35 -2.14
C GLN A 30 5.34 -1.13 -2.81
N ILE A 31 5.56 -2.43 -3.05
CA ILE A 31 4.50 -3.38 -3.38
C ILE A 31 4.66 -4.59 -2.49
N GLY A 32 3.58 -5.02 -1.86
CA GLY A 32 3.59 -6.21 -1.00
C GLY A 32 2.19 -6.65 -0.60
N THR A 33 2.14 -7.69 0.20
CA THR A 33 0.96 -8.06 0.98
C THR A 33 0.70 -7.01 2.08
N ALA A 34 -0.52 -6.97 2.60
CA ALA A 34 -0.85 -6.08 3.73
C ALA A 34 0.11 -6.29 4.92
N THR A 35 0.47 -7.54 5.23
CA THR A 35 1.41 -7.85 6.30
C THR A 35 2.80 -7.26 6.05
N GLU A 36 3.34 -7.40 4.84
CA GLU A 36 4.66 -6.84 4.50
C GLU A 36 4.66 -5.32 4.58
N ILE A 37 3.60 -4.67 4.10
CA ILE A 37 3.45 -3.22 4.18
C ILE A 37 3.48 -2.76 5.64
N LEU A 38 2.74 -3.41 6.53
CA LEU A 38 2.64 -3.04 7.95
C LEU A 38 3.89 -3.37 8.78
N THR A 39 4.55 -4.49 8.49
CA THR A 39 5.66 -5.02 9.31
C THR A 39 7.03 -4.64 8.79
N HIS A 40 7.15 -4.38 7.49
CA HIS A 40 8.40 -4.06 6.80
C HIS A 40 8.17 -2.91 5.81
N PRO A 41 7.84 -1.70 6.30
CA PRO A 41 7.68 -0.55 5.44
C PRO A 41 9.02 -0.22 4.75
N ALA A 42 8.97 0.06 3.44
CA ALA A 42 10.15 0.19 2.59
C ALA A 42 10.87 1.54 2.77
N ASP A 43 10.15 2.59 3.16
CA ASP A 43 10.71 3.90 3.43
C ASP A 43 9.86 4.71 4.42
N SER A 44 10.40 5.85 4.85
CA SER A 44 9.74 6.78 5.79
C SER A 44 8.42 7.37 5.26
N TYR A 45 8.17 7.35 3.95
CA TYR A 45 6.89 7.79 3.41
C TYR A 45 5.83 6.70 3.60
N VAL A 46 6.18 5.44 3.33
CA VAL A 46 5.29 4.30 3.58
C VAL A 46 4.98 4.19 5.08
N GLU A 47 5.99 4.33 5.95
CA GLU A 47 5.79 4.37 7.41
C GLU A 47 4.75 5.41 7.83
N LYS A 48 4.87 6.65 7.32
CA LYS A 48 3.92 7.73 7.62
C LYS A 48 2.53 7.43 7.08
N PHE A 49 2.45 6.90 5.86
CA PHE A 49 1.19 6.57 5.22
C PHE A 49 0.41 5.48 5.96
N ILE A 50 1.10 4.58 6.66
CA ILE A 50 0.47 3.54 7.50
C ILE A 50 -0.04 4.12 8.82
N ALA A 51 0.54 5.23 9.30
CA ALA A 51 0.21 5.85 10.57
C ALA A 51 -0.94 6.88 10.48
N ASP A 52 -1.31 7.31 9.27
CA ASP A 52 -2.43 8.21 8.97
C ASP A 52 -3.77 7.44 8.85
#